data_AF-A0A803LHP0-F1
#
_entry.id   AF-A0A803LHP0-F1
#
_cell.length_a   1.000
_cell.length_b   1.000
_cell.length_c   1.000
_cell.angle_alpha   90.00
_cell.angle_beta   90.00
_cell.angle_gamma   90.00
#
_symmetry.space_group_name_H-M   'P 1'
#
loop_
_entity.id
_entity.type
_entity.pdbx_description
1 polymer ?
#
loop_
_entity_poly.entity_id
_entity_poly.type
_entity_poly.pdbx_seq_one_letter_code
_entity_poly.pdbx_strand_id
1 'polypeptide(L)'
;MDQEIDKQPLNVESDEEDDDEQVASFHDVSNNFGKIFENTNVNIGTMASAWSKAEEREQRMDEKVNKVLDEMMKLDGTYPSEALEVAIILMAEEHKLHIFYQAPNNMKKQYTIDLLKK
;
A
#
# COMPACT_ATOMS: atom_id res chain seq x y z
N MET A 1 25.79 49.37 -74.93
CA MET A 1 26.68 48.21 -74.73
C MET A 1 26.65 47.93 -73.25
N ASP A 2 25.84 46.95 -72.93
CA ASP A 2 25.39 46.56 -71.60
C ASP A 2 26.53 45.95 -70.80
N GLN A 3 26.69 46.37 -69.55
CA GLN A 3 27.47 45.63 -68.57
C GLN A 3 26.49 44.75 -67.79
N GLU A 4 26.43 43.48 -68.16
CA GLU A 4 25.79 42.42 -67.36
C GLU A 4 26.54 42.30 -66.03
N ILE A 5 25.85 42.63 -64.94
CA ILE A 5 26.29 42.26 -63.59
C ILE A 5 25.69 40.89 -63.32
N ASP A 6 26.56 39.89 -63.38
CA ASP A 6 26.25 38.49 -63.10
C ASP A 6 25.80 38.35 -61.63
N LYS A 7 24.50 38.20 -61.41
CA LYS A 7 23.95 37.90 -60.08
C LYS A 7 24.08 36.40 -59.85
N GLN A 8 25.14 35.99 -59.17
CA GLN A 8 25.15 34.67 -58.56
C GLN A 8 24.00 34.58 -57.54
N PRO A 9 23.21 33.50 -57.52
CA PRO A 9 22.26 33.28 -56.45
C PRO A 9 23.04 33.09 -55.15
N LEU A 10 22.65 33.84 -54.11
CA LEU A 10 23.09 33.55 -52.74
C LEU A 10 22.52 32.16 -52.40
N ASN A 11 23.36 31.14 -52.38
CA ASN A 11 22.99 29.84 -51.84
C ASN A 11 22.95 30.00 -50.32
N VAL A 12 21.81 30.43 -49.79
CA VAL A 12 21.52 30.27 -48.37
C VAL A 12 21.18 28.79 -48.24
N GLU A 13 22.18 27.98 -47.91
CA GLU A 13 21.93 26.70 -47.26
C GLU A 13 21.20 27.05 -45.96
N SER A 14 19.88 26.88 -46.00
CA SER A 14 19.06 26.89 -44.80
C SER A 14 19.48 25.65 -44.03
N ASP A 15 20.09 25.83 -42.87
CA ASP A 15 20.39 24.76 -41.90
C ASP A 15 19.05 24.20 -41.39
N GLU A 16 18.34 23.45 -42.24
CA GLU A 16 17.11 22.75 -41.88
C GLU A 16 17.40 21.46 -41.11
N GLU A 17 18.66 21.00 -41.06
CA GLU A 17 19.05 19.78 -40.35
C GLU A 17 19.06 19.96 -38.81
N ASP A 18 19.38 21.14 -38.30
CA ASP A 18 19.44 21.43 -36.85
C ASP A 18 18.05 21.55 -36.20
N ASP A 19 17.03 21.96 -36.96
CA ASP A 19 15.65 22.09 -36.47
C ASP A 19 14.97 20.72 -36.33
N ASP A 20 15.24 19.79 -37.24
CA ASP A 20 14.71 18.42 -37.21
C ASP A 20 15.28 17.61 -36.02
N GLU A 21 16.57 17.79 -35.69
CA GLU A 21 17.20 17.14 -34.53
C GLU A 21 16.68 17.69 -33.20
N GLN A 22 16.40 19.00 -33.12
CA GLN A 22 15.78 19.62 -31.95
C GLN A 22 14.34 19.18 -31.73
N VAL A 23 13.55 19.04 -32.81
CA VAL A 23 12.17 18.53 -32.75
C VAL A 23 12.15 17.06 -32.33
N ALA A 24 13.07 16.24 -32.84
CA ALA A 24 13.22 14.84 -32.43
C ALA A 24 13.59 14.73 -30.94
N SER A 25 14.56 15.54 -30.47
CA SER A 25 14.96 15.61 -29.06
C SER A 25 13.79 16.02 -28.15
N PHE A 26 12.98 17.01 -28.56
CA PHE A 26 11.79 17.41 -27.79
C PHE A 26 10.73 16.30 -27.72
N HIS A 27 10.55 15.56 -28.81
CA HIS A 27 9.64 14.42 -28.86
C HIS A 27 10.11 13.28 -27.94
N ASP A 28 11.41 12.98 -27.93
CA ASP A 28 12.02 11.99 -27.04
C ASP A 28 11.89 12.37 -25.56
N VAL A 29 12.14 13.64 -25.23
CA VAL A 29 11.93 14.17 -23.88
C VAL A 29 10.47 14.04 -23.47
N SER A 30 9.54 14.45 -24.34
CA SER A 30 8.09 14.34 -24.08
C SER A 30 7.65 12.90 -23.86
N ASN A 31 8.14 11.97 -24.68
CA ASN A 31 7.86 10.54 -24.55
C ASN A 31 8.41 9.96 -23.24
N ASN A 32 9.62 10.38 -22.85
CA ASN A 32 10.21 9.98 -21.57
C ASN A 32 9.43 10.52 -20.38
N PHE A 33 8.95 11.76 -20.44
CA PHE A 33 8.06 12.33 -19.42
C PHE A 33 6.73 11.57 -19.33
N GLY A 34 6.12 11.20 -20.47
CA GLY A 34 4.92 10.37 -20.51
C GLY A 34 5.12 9.04 -19.78
N LYS A 35 6.21 8.35 -20.08
CA LYS A 35 6.58 7.09 -19.40
C LYS A 35 6.80 7.27 -17.89
N ILE A 36 7.44 8.36 -17.46
CA ILE A 36 7.64 8.67 -16.03
C ILE A 36 6.29 8.87 -15.33
N PHE A 37 5.36 9.61 -15.94
CA PHE A 37 4.04 9.86 -15.35
C PHE A 37 3.22 8.59 -15.25
N GLU A 38 3.17 7.79 -16.31
CA GLU A 38 2.49 6.49 -16.31
C GLU A 38 3.03 5.57 -15.22
N ASN A 39 4.36 5.44 -15.13
CA ASN A 39 5.00 4.59 -14.14
C ASN A 39 4.76 5.10 -12.71
N THR A 40 4.76 6.41 -12.51
CA THR A 40 4.43 7.04 -11.22
C THR A 40 2.98 6.76 -10.82
N ASN A 41 2.04 6.87 -11.76
CA ASN A 41 0.62 6.61 -11.51
C ASN A 41 0.39 5.14 -11.10
N VAL A 42 1.04 4.19 -11.78
CA VAL A 42 0.99 2.76 -11.42
C VAL A 42 1.56 2.54 -10.01
N ASN A 43 2.69 3.16 -9.69
CA ASN A 43 3.33 3.01 -8.37
C ASN A 43 2.47 3.62 -7.25
N ILE A 44 1.89 4.81 -7.45
CA ILE A 44 0.97 5.44 -6.49
C ILE A 44 -0.26 4.57 -6.28
N GLY A 45 -0.88 4.06 -7.36
CA GLY A 45 -2.02 3.15 -7.27
C GLY A 45 -1.68 1.87 -6.49
N THR A 46 -0.49 1.31 -6.74
CA THR A 46 0.01 0.15 -5.99
C THR A 46 0.16 0.46 -4.50
N MET A 47 0.79 1.58 -4.15
CA MET A 47 0.96 2.02 -2.76
C MET A 47 -0.38 2.27 -2.07
N ALA A 48 -1.31 2.98 -2.73
CA ALA A 48 -2.64 3.23 -2.20
C ALA A 48 -3.39 1.93 -1.91
N SER A 49 -3.30 0.94 -2.80
CA SER A 49 -3.90 -0.38 -2.57
C SER A 49 -3.24 -1.14 -1.41
N ALA A 50 -1.94 -1.00 -1.22
CA ALA A 50 -1.21 -1.64 -0.13
C ALA A 50 -1.54 -1.00 1.22
N TRP A 51 -1.64 0.34 1.27
CA TRP A 51 -2.08 1.07 2.46
C TRP A 51 -3.52 0.74 2.82
N SER A 52 -4.45 0.74 1.86
CA SER A 52 -5.83 0.33 2.10
C SER A 52 -5.92 -1.09 2.67
N LYS A 53 -5.15 -2.04 2.12
CA LYS A 53 -5.09 -3.41 2.68
C LYS A 53 -4.46 -3.47 4.08
N ALA A 54 -3.51 -2.60 4.39
CA ALA A 54 -2.90 -2.53 5.72
C ALA A 54 -3.88 -1.96 6.75
N GLU A 55 -4.59 -0.88 6.39
CA GLU A 55 -5.64 -0.27 7.21
C GLU A 55 -6.79 -1.25 7.46
N GLU A 56 -7.27 -1.96 6.43
CA GLU A 56 -8.28 -3.02 6.61
C GLU A 56 -7.80 -4.13 7.57
N ARG A 57 -6.51 -4.48 7.55
CA ARG A 57 -5.95 -5.49 8.45
C ARG A 57 -5.87 -4.98 9.88
N GLU A 58 -5.52 -3.72 10.08
CA GLU A 58 -5.48 -3.05 11.39
C GLU A 58 -6.88 -2.96 11.99
N GLN A 59 -7.87 -2.50 11.23
CA GLN A 59 -9.28 -2.46 11.65
C GLN A 59 -9.79 -3.85 12.06
N ARG A 60 -9.48 -4.89 11.27
CA ARG A 60 -9.84 -6.29 11.62
C ARG A 60 -9.15 -6.76 12.89
N MET A 61 -7.97 -6.24 13.24
CA MET A 61 -7.27 -6.56 14.47
C MET A 61 -7.97 -5.94 15.67
N ASP A 62 -8.31 -4.65 15.60
CA ASP A 62 -9.02 -3.94 16.67
C ASP A 62 -10.38 -4.57 16.96
N GLU A 63 -11.14 -4.93 15.91
CA GLU A 63 -12.41 -5.64 16.07
C GLU A 63 -12.23 -7.00 16.76
N LYS A 64 -11.17 -7.75 16.43
CA LYS A 64 -10.88 -9.04 17.06
C LYS A 64 -10.52 -8.85 18.54
N VAL A 65 -9.67 -7.89 18.87
CA VAL A 65 -9.29 -7.58 20.26
C VAL A 65 -10.52 -7.23 21.09
N ASN A 66 -11.37 -6.32 20.59
CA ASN A 66 -12.59 -5.92 21.29
C ASN A 66 -13.52 -7.11 21.54
N LYS A 67 -13.72 -7.98 20.54
CA LYS A 67 -14.53 -9.19 20.72
C LYS A 67 -13.95 -10.16 21.73
N VAL A 68 -12.62 -10.32 21.80
CA VAL A 68 -11.97 -11.17 22.81
C VAL A 68 -12.22 -10.60 24.19
N LEU A 69 -11.95 -9.31 24.39
CA LEU A 69 -12.15 -8.64 25.67
C LEU A 69 -13.61 -8.67 26.12
N ASP A 70 -14.57 -8.46 25.21
CA ASP A 70 -16.00 -8.58 25.51
C ASP A 70 -16.39 -9.98 25.98
N GLU A 71 -15.89 -11.03 25.34
CA GLU A 71 -16.13 -12.40 25.78
C GLU A 71 -15.48 -12.67 27.14
N MET A 72 -14.28 -12.16 27.38
CA MET A 72 -13.59 -12.30 28.66
C MET A 72 -14.35 -11.61 29.79
N MET A 73 -14.94 -10.43 29.55
CA MET A 73 -15.73 -9.70 30.54
C MET A 73 -17.05 -10.40 30.90
N LYS A 74 -17.55 -11.31 30.04
CA LYS A 74 -18.71 -12.16 30.35
C LYS A 74 -18.36 -13.35 31.25
N LEU A 75 -17.07 -13.66 31.43
CA LEU A 75 -16.63 -14.78 32.25
C LEU A 75 -16.50 -14.34 33.71
N ASP A 76 -17.41 -14.82 34.55
CA ASP A 76 -17.39 -14.55 35.99
C ASP A 76 -16.07 -14.96 36.64
N GLY A 77 -15.50 -14.07 37.45
CA GLY A 77 -14.29 -14.33 38.22
C GLY A 77 -12.98 -14.19 37.45
N THR A 78 -13.00 -13.50 36.30
CA THR A 78 -11.79 -13.10 35.57
C THR A 78 -11.40 -11.68 35.97
N TYR A 79 -10.17 -11.47 36.41
CA TYR A 79 -9.67 -10.12 36.71
C TYR A 79 -9.28 -9.38 35.42
N PRO A 80 -9.38 -8.04 35.36
CA PRO A 80 -8.99 -7.28 34.16
C PRO A 80 -7.56 -7.56 33.68
N SER A 81 -6.62 -7.78 34.60
CA SER A 81 -5.23 -8.14 34.27
C SER A 81 -5.13 -9.50 33.56
N GLU A 82 -5.88 -10.49 34.05
CA GLU A 82 -5.95 -11.84 33.46
C GLU A 82 -6.62 -11.80 32.07
N ALA A 83 -7.67 -10.98 31.92
CA ALA A 83 -8.35 -10.80 30.65
C ALA A 83 -7.42 -10.21 29.58
N LEU A 84 -6.59 -9.23 29.93
CA LEU A 84 -5.60 -8.65 29.03
C LEU A 84 -4.52 -9.67 28.65
N GLU A 85 -4.01 -10.43 29.61
CA GLU A 85 -2.96 -11.42 29.37
C GLU A 85 -3.45 -12.57 28.47
N VAL A 86 -4.68 -13.05 28.72
CA VAL A 86 -5.32 -14.05 27.84
C VAL A 86 -5.60 -13.48 26.46
N ALA A 87 -6.03 -12.21 26.35
CA ALA A 87 -6.23 -11.59 25.05
C ALA A 87 -4.93 -11.54 24.24
N ILE A 88 -3.79 -11.21 24.88
CA ILE A 88 -2.47 -11.25 24.23
C ILE A 88 -2.16 -12.66 23.70
N ILE A 89 -2.36 -13.71 24.52
CA ILE A 89 -2.12 -15.10 24.12
C ILE A 89 -3.01 -15.51 22.95
N LEU A 90 -4.32 -15.23 23.02
CA LEU A 90 -5.28 -15.61 21.99
C LEU A 90 -5.02 -14.87 20.67
N MET A 91 -4.66 -13.59 20.74
CA MET A 91 -4.33 -12.80 19.54
C MET A 91 -3.01 -13.25 18.89
N ALA A 92 -2.06 -13.76 19.67
CA ALA A 92 -0.82 -14.34 19.17
C ALA A 92 -1.01 -15.75 18.58
N GLU A 93 -2.00 -16.51 19.05
CA GLU A 93 -2.19 -17.91 18.71
C GLU A 93 -3.61 -18.18 18.17
N GLU A 94 -3.79 -17.96 16.86
CA GLU A 94 -5.11 -18.01 16.18
C GLU A 94 -5.87 -19.34 16.40
N HIS A 95 -5.17 -20.47 16.48
CA HIS A 95 -5.78 -21.76 16.76
C HIS A 95 -6.44 -21.82 18.16
N LYS A 96 -5.85 -21.14 19.16
CA LYS A 96 -6.42 -21.03 20.51
C LYS A 96 -7.62 -20.09 20.54
N LEU A 97 -7.54 -18.99 19.79
CA LEU A 97 -8.66 -18.07 19.60
C LEU A 97 -9.88 -18.78 19.00
N HIS A 98 -9.65 -19.64 18.01
CA HIS A 98 -10.72 -20.42 17.39
C HIS A 98 -11.40 -21.36 18.39
N ILE A 99 -10.61 -22.09 19.20
CA ILE A 99 -11.13 -22.96 20.26
C ILE A 99 -11.93 -22.13 21.28
N PHE A 100 -11.39 -20.99 21.70
CA PHE A 100 -12.04 -20.11 22.67
C PHE A 100 -13.43 -19.64 22.20
N TYR A 101 -13.60 -19.25 20.94
CA TYR A 101 -14.91 -18.83 20.43
C TYR A 101 -15.92 -19.95 20.25
N GLN A 102 -15.47 -21.19 19.99
CA GLN A 102 -16.35 -22.35 19.82
C GLN A 102 -16.77 -22.99 21.14
N ALA A 103 -15.99 -22.80 22.21
CA ALA A 103 -16.25 -23.42 23.50
C ALA A 103 -17.49 -22.80 24.20
N PRO A 104 -18.27 -23.60 24.94
CA PRO A 104 -19.28 -23.05 25.85
C PRO A 104 -18.64 -22.32 27.04
N ASN A 105 -19.37 -21.40 27.68
CA ASN A 105 -18.81 -20.50 28.71
C ASN A 105 -18.07 -21.19 29.85
N ASN A 106 -18.58 -22.34 30.34
CA ASN A 106 -17.91 -23.11 31.40
C ASN A 106 -16.52 -23.63 30.95
N MET A 107 -16.40 -24.04 29.69
CA MET A 107 -15.13 -24.47 29.12
C MET A 107 -14.21 -23.29 28.80
N LYS A 108 -14.75 -22.15 28.33
CA LYS A 108 -13.96 -20.92 28.14
C LYS A 108 -13.27 -20.49 29.43
N LYS A 109 -14.01 -20.50 30.55
CA LYS A 109 -13.45 -20.14 31.86
C LYS A 109 -12.30 -21.04 32.26
N GLN A 110 -12.46 -22.36 32.14
CA GLN A 110 -11.38 -23.30 32.44
C GLN A 110 -10.19 -23.10 31.49
N TYR A 111 -10.47 -22.89 30.20
CA TYR A 111 -9.46 -22.66 29.18
C TYR A 111 -8.63 -21.40 29.47
N THR A 112 -9.27 -20.29 29.83
CA THR A 112 -8.61 -19.06 30.28
C THR A 112 -7.65 -19.33 31.44
N ILE A 113 -8.11 -20.05 32.46
CA ILE A 113 -7.29 -20.40 33.62
C ILE A 113 -6.09 -21.24 33.18
N ASP A 114 -6.28 -22.20 32.28
CA ASP A 114 -5.22 -23.08 31.80
C ASP A 114 -4.21 -22.37 30.90
N LEU A 115 -4.63 -21.32 30.17
CA LEU A 115 -3.72 -20.47 29.40
C LEU A 115 -2.78 -19.66 30.31
N LEU A 116 -3.26 -19.24 31.48
CA LEU A 116 -2.50 -18.43 32.45
C LEU A 116 -1.59 -19.25 33.37
N LYS A 117 -1.75 -20.57 33.42
CA LYS A 117 -0.93 -21.49 34.24
C LYS A 117 0.39 -21.90 33.59
N LYS A 118 0.72 -21.35 32.42
CA LYS A 118 1.93 -21.68 31.68
C LYS A 118 3.18 -21.07 32.25
#